data_AF-T1HGE1-F1
#
_entry.id   AF-T1HGE1-F1
#
_cell.length_a   1.000
_cell.length_b   1.000
_cell.length_c   1.000
_cell.angle_alpha   90.00
_cell.angle_beta   90.00
_cell.angle_gamma   90.00
#
_symmetry.space_group_name_H-M   'P 1'
#
loop_
_entity.id
_entity.type
_entity.pdbx_description
1 polymer ?
#
loop_
_entity_poly.entity_id
_entity_poly.type
_entity_poly.pdbx_seq_one_letter_code
_entity_poly.pdbx_strand_id
1 'polypeptide(L)'
;YIVAVSLKHVNPIFPYISDTGTLSPESCVFTQLLNTTSILCKIATYCGYVSCLGLDIVGNFQVSNLKEVHYIGAVLCFIGGSIYFIFQTTFSFHLRKENATSAIFVIRFVLCIFCVILVITTLIPAVIASKQYRGVHSKKFWEPADGGYAWHVVSTTSEWMLAFTQSSLVLTFLPEFKTVTIRSPVLKITHVHPTSGT
;
A
#
# COMPACT_ATOMS: atom_id res chain seq x y z
N TYR A 1 -9.97 -17.31 -24.60
CA TYR A 1 -10.97 -17.45 -25.66
C TYR A 1 -10.33 -17.52 -27.04
N ILE A 2 -9.74 -16.43 -27.55
CA ILE A 2 -9.15 -16.39 -28.91
C ILE A 2 -8.17 -17.54 -29.12
N VAL A 3 -7.23 -17.74 -28.19
CA VAL A 3 -6.24 -18.83 -28.26
C VAL A 3 -6.89 -20.23 -28.35
N ALA A 4 -7.87 -20.52 -27.47
CA ALA A 4 -8.59 -21.78 -27.46
C ALA A 4 -9.36 -22.06 -28.76
N VAL A 5 -9.95 -21.03 -29.36
CA VAL A 5 -10.64 -21.16 -30.66
C VAL A 5 -9.63 -21.37 -31.79
N SER A 6 -8.53 -20.61 -31.82
CA SER A 6 -7.48 -20.73 -32.83
C SER A 6 -6.82 -22.11 -32.84
N LEU A 7 -6.68 -22.73 -31.66
CA LEU A 7 -6.11 -24.07 -31.50
C LEU A 7 -7.15 -25.21 -31.61
N LYS A 8 -8.42 -24.88 -31.90
CA LYS A 8 -9.53 -25.84 -31.97
C LYS A 8 -9.76 -26.64 -30.68
N HIS A 9 -9.39 -26.08 -29.52
CA HIS A 9 -9.64 -26.69 -28.21
C HIS A 9 -11.12 -26.60 -27.80
N VAL A 10 -11.86 -25.62 -28.34
CA VAL A 10 -13.27 -25.37 -28.00
C VAL A 10 -14.10 -24.96 -29.22
N ASN A 11 -15.44 -25.06 -29.11
CA ASN A 11 -16.38 -24.56 -30.12
C ASN A 11 -16.30 -23.02 -30.22
N PRO A 12 -16.23 -22.43 -31.43
CA PRO A 12 -16.08 -20.99 -31.64
C PRO A 12 -17.34 -20.14 -31.42
N ILE A 13 -18.51 -20.76 -31.23
CA ILE A 13 -19.78 -20.03 -31.05
C ILE A 13 -20.01 -19.75 -29.57
N PHE A 14 -20.02 -20.78 -28.74
CA PHE A 14 -20.32 -20.63 -27.31
C PHE A 14 -19.83 -21.82 -26.46
N PRO A 15 -18.52 -21.86 -26.10
CA PRO A 15 -17.98 -22.92 -25.25
C PRO A 15 -18.08 -22.57 -23.75
N TYR A 16 -17.98 -23.57 -22.88
CA TYR A 16 -17.85 -23.32 -21.44
C TYR A 16 -16.49 -22.64 -21.13
N ILE A 17 -16.50 -21.75 -20.12
CA ILE A 17 -15.29 -21.05 -19.66
C ILE A 17 -14.24 -22.05 -19.15
N SER A 18 -14.67 -23.10 -18.44
CA SER A 18 -13.80 -24.18 -17.96
C SER A 18 -13.05 -24.84 -19.11
N ASP A 19 -13.74 -25.16 -20.19
CA ASP A 19 -13.17 -25.85 -21.35
C ASP A 19 -12.13 -24.97 -22.04
N THR A 20 -12.38 -23.65 -22.07
CA THR A 20 -11.50 -22.64 -22.65
C THR A 20 -10.15 -22.53 -21.92
N GLY A 21 -10.07 -22.98 -20.66
CA GLY A 21 -8.87 -22.94 -19.83
C GLY A 21 -8.34 -24.31 -19.42
N THR A 22 -8.84 -25.40 -20.01
CA THR A 22 -8.47 -26.78 -19.62
C THR A 22 -7.12 -27.21 -20.22
N LEU A 23 -6.89 -26.89 -21.50
CA LEU A 23 -5.70 -27.33 -22.23
C LEU A 23 -4.58 -26.28 -22.22
N SER A 24 -3.37 -26.72 -22.54
CA SER A 24 -2.23 -25.83 -22.77
C SER A 24 -2.32 -25.24 -24.18
N PRO A 25 -2.03 -23.93 -24.36
CA PRO A 25 -1.38 -23.03 -23.41
C PRO A 25 -2.33 -22.19 -22.51
N GLU A 26 -3.64 -22.29 -22.66
CA GLU A 26 -4.61 -21.41 -21.99
C GLU A 26 -4.63 -21.58 -20.47
N SER A 27 -4.55 -22.82 -19.99
CA SER A 27 -4.47 -23.16 -18.56
C SER A 27 -3.24 -22.53 -17.90
N CYS A 28 -2.09 -22.57 -18.59
CA CYS A 28 -0.84 -21.95 -18.15
C CYS A 28 -0.95 -20.42 -18.09
N VAL A 29 -1.53 -19.81 -19.12
CA VAL A 29 -1.74 -18.34 -19.15
C VAL A 29 -2.66 -17.91 -18.01
N PHE A 30 -3.79 -18.60 -17.81
CA PHE A 30 -4.71 -18.31 -16.72
C PHE A 30 -4.04 -18.43 -15.35
N THR A 31 -3.32 -19.53 -15.12
CA THR A 31 -2.58 -19.77 -13.87
C THR A 31 -1.51 -18.71 -13.65
N GLN A 32 -0.79 -18.31 -14.69
CA GLN A 32 0.24 -17.27 -14.61
C GLN A 32 -0.36 -15.92 -14.18
N LEU A 33 -1.51 -15.53 -14.74
CA LEU A 33 -2.19 -14.29 -14.36
C LEU A 33 -2.65 -14.29 -12.89
N LEU A 34 -3.16 -15.42 -12.41
CA LEU A 34 -3.54 -15.59 -11.00
C LEU A 34 -2.31 -15.51 -10.07
N ASN A 35 -1.21 -16.18 -10.44
CA ASN A 35 0.03 -16.14 -9.68
C ASN A 35 0.62 -14.73 -9.61
N THR A 36 0.64 -14.01 -10.73
CA THR A 36 1.07 -12.61 -10.77
C THR A 36 0.21 -11.73 -9.87
N THR A 37 -1.12 -11.86 -9.94
CA THR A 37 -2.03 -11.07 -9.08
C THR A 37 -1.79 -11.38 -7.60
N SER A 38 -1.61 -12.65 -7.24
CA SER A 38 -1.30 -13.08 -5.87
C SER A 38 0.02 -12.48 -5.36
N ILE A 39 1.05 -12.44 -6.21
CA ILE A 39 2.34 -11.81 -5.87
C ILE A 39 2.16 -10.31 -5.62
N LEU A 40 1.41 -9.60 -6.48
CA LEU A 40 1.15 -8.16 -6.29
C LEU A 40 0.39 -7.89 -4.98
N CYS A 41 -0.62 -8.69 -4.65
CA CYS A 41 -1.34 -8.57 -3.38
C CYS A 41 -0.42 -8.79 -2.16
N LYS A 42 0.47 -9.78 -2.25
CA LYS A 42 1.47 -10.02 -1.18
C LYS A 42 2.41 -8.84 -1.03
N ILE A 43 2.97 -8.33 -2.12
CA ILE A 43 3.86 -7.16 -2.10
C ILE A 43 3.16 -5.97 -1.43
N ALA A 44 1.94 -5.65 -1.85
CA ALA A 44 1.16 -4.57 -1.26
C ALA A 44 0.98 -4.78 0.26
N THR A 45 0.59 -5.97 0.68
CA THR A 45 0.42 -6.32 2.10
C THR A 45 1.71 -6.11 2.90
N TYR A 46 2.85 -6.58 2.38
CA TYR A 46 4.15 -6.38 3.02
C TYR A 46 4.53 -4.89 3.10
N CYS A 47 4.28 -4.10 2.05
CA CYS A 47 4.48 -2.65 2.11
C CYS A 47 3.64 -2.00 3.22
N GLY A 48 2.39 -2.44 3.38
CA GLY A 48 1.52 -2.01 4.48
C GLY A 48 2.09 -2.35 5.86
N TYR A 49 2.55 -3.59 6.08
CA TYR A 49 3.19 -3.97 7.34
C TYR A 49 4.48 -3.19 7.63
N VAL A 50 5.31 -2.98 6.61
CA VAL A 50 6.52 -2.16 6.72
C VAL A 50 6.16 -0.71 7.09
N SER A 51 5.10 -0.17 6.49
CA SER A 51 4.60 1.17 6.83
C SER A 51 4.15 1.26 8.29
N CYS A 52 3.38 0.27 8.77
CA CYS A 52 2.93 0.22 10.16
C CYS A 52 4.11 0.09 11.14
N LEU A 53 5.10 -0.74 10.82
CA LEU A 53 6.34 -0.84 11.59
C LEU A 53 7.07 0.51 11.62
N GLY A 54 7.16 1.21 10.48
CA GLY A 54 7.74 2.55 10.42
C GLY A 54 7.03 3.54 11.33
N LEU A 55 5.70 3.53 11.36
CA LEU A 55 4.90 4.38 12.23
C LEU A 55 5.15 4.07 13.71
N ASP A 56 5.21 2.80 14.09
CA ASP A 56 5.54 2.37 15.46
C ASP A 56 6.94 2.84 15.86
N ILE A 57 7.93 2.73 14.97
CA ILE A 57 9.29 3.23 15.21
C ILE A 57 9.28 4.75 15.43
N VAL A 58 8.61 5.52 14.57
CA VAL A 58 8.50 6.98 14.71
C VAL A 58 7.85 7.37 16.04
N GLY A 59 6.81 6.64 16.45
CA GLY A 59 6.09 6.88 17.71
C GLY A 59 6.89 6.56 18.97
N ASN A 60 7.75 5.54 18.93
CA ASN A 60 8.48 5.06 20.12
C ASN A 60 9.93 5.59 20.22
N PHE A 61 10.63 5.78 19.10
CA PHE A 61 12.02 6.23 19.10
C PHE A 61 12.11 7.71 18.80
N GLN A 62 12.18 8.54 19.84
CA GLN A 62 12.23 10.00 19.68
C GLN A 62 13.54 10.46 19.01
N VAL A 63 13.46 11.46 18.12
CA VAL A 63 14.62 12.09 17.43
C VAL A 63 15.66 12.62 18.42
N SER A 64 15.23 13.06 19.61
CA SER A 64 16.10 13.54 20.70
C SER A 64 17.06 12.49 21.24
N ASN A 65 16.67 11.21 21.23
CA ASN A 65 17.44 10.14 21.84
C ASN A 65 18.10 9.23 20.80
N LEU A 66 17.36 8.85 19.74
CA LEU A 66 17.84 7.90 18.74
C LEU A 66 17.42 8.29 17.32
N LYS A 67 17.96 9.42 16.84
CA LYS A 67 17.63 10.03 15.53
C LYS A 67 17.70 9.08 14.34
N GLU A 68 18.72 8.21 14.26
CA GLU A 68 18.93 7.37 13.08
C GLU A 68 17.78 6.36 12.92
N VAL A 69 17.37 5.75 14.04
CA VAL A 69 16.24 4.81 14.06
C VAL A 69 14.93 5.53 13.76
N HIS A 70 14.71 6.73 14.32
CA HIS A 70 13.52 7.53 14.02
C HIS A 70 13.39 7.81 12.51
N TYR A 71 14.46 8.26 11.87
CA TYR A 71 14.42 8.59 10.43
C TYR A 71 14.30 7.34 9.56
N ILE A 72 14.85 6.19 9.96
CA ILE A 72 14.55 4.90 9.32
C ILE A 72 13.05 4.63 9.42
N GLY A 73 12.45 4.77 10.60
CA GLY A 73 11.00 4.64 10.80
C GLY A 73 10.19 5.57 9.88
N ALA A 74 10.58 6.84 9.78
CA ALA A 74 9.90 7.83 8.94
C ALA A 74 9.95 7.44 7.45
N VAL A 75 11.10 6.98 6.95
CA VAL A 75 11.25 6.50 5.58
C VAL A 75 10.38 5.26 5.33
N LEU A 76 10.39 4.28 6.24
CA LEU A 76 9.56 3.08 6.13
C LEU A 76 8.07 3.41 6.14
N CYS A 77 7.65 4.32 7.04
CA CYS A 77 6.26 4.79 7.15
C CYS A 77 5.81 5.50 5.86
N PHE A 78 6.54 6.53 5.44
CA PHE A 78 6.07 7.37 4.34
C PHE A 78 6.24 6.74 2.97
N ILE A 79 7.36 6.07 2.68
CA ILE A 79 7.57 5.41 1.38
C ILE A 79 6.75 4.12 1.32
N GLY A 80 6.82 3.28 2.36
CA GLY A 80 6.05 2.04 2.43
C GLY A 80 4.55 2.30 2.32
N GLY A 81 4.04 3.30 3.04
CA GLY A 81 2.66 3.74 2.98
C GLY A 81 2.25 4.24 1.60
N SER A 82 3.11 5.03 0.92
CA SER A 82 2.82 5.52 -0.44
C SER A 82 2.70 4.39 -1.45
N ILE A 83 3.62 3.41 -1.41
CA ILE A 83 3.56 2.22 -2.28
C ILE A 83 2.30 1.41 -1.98
N TYR A 84 2.00 1.18 -0.70
CA TYR A 84 0.78 0.48 -0.28
C TYR A 84 -0.48 1.16 -0.83
N PHE A 85 -0.62 2.48 -0.68
CA PHE A 85 -1.82 3.18 -1.16
C PHE A 85 -1.95 3.19 -2.69
N ILE A 86 -0.85 3.18 -3.45
CA ILE A 86 -0.90 3.02 -4.91
C ILE A 86 -1.49 1.66 -5.29
N PHE A 87 -1.01 0.59 -4.66
CA PHE A 87 -1.58 -0.75 -4.86
C PHE A 87 -3.04 -0.82 -4.41
N GLN A 88 -3.35 -0.30 -3.23
CA GLN A 88 -4.70 -0.33 -2.68
C GLN A 88 -5.70 0.45 -3.54
N THR A 89 -5.29 1.58 -4.11
CA THR A 89 -6.11 2.36 -5.07
C THR A 89 -6.35 1.56 -6.35
N THR A 90 -5.32 0.88 -6.86
CA THR A 90 -5.42 0.03 -8.06
C THR A 90 -6.35 -1.16 -7.82
N PHE A 91 -6.18 -1.86 -6.70
CA PHE A 91 -7.04 -2.99 -6.35
C PHE A 91 -8.49 -2.55 -6.12
N SER A 92 -8.70 -1.44 -5.41
CA SER A 92 -10.06 -0.91 -5.21
C SER A 92 -10.75 -0.56 -6.55
N PHE A 93 -10.01 -0.03 -7.53
CA PHE A 93 -10.54 0.18 -8.89
C PHE A 93 -10.97 -1.12 -9.57
N HIS A 94 -10.17 -2.18 -9.48
CA HIS A 94 -10.50 -3.47 -10.11
C HIS A 94 -11.58 -4.25 -9.35
N LEU A 95 -11.70 -4.04 -8.04
CA LEU A 95 -12.69 -4.66 -7.16
C LEU A 95 -14.00 -3.86 -7.09
N ARG A 96 -14.11 -2.72 -7.79
CA ARG A 96 -15.34 -1.91 -7.87
C ARG A 96 -16.43 -2.68 -8.64
N LYS A 97 -17.09 -3.64 -7.99
CA LYS A 97 -18.31 -4.22 -8.56
C LYS A 97 -19.54 -3.44 -8.11
N GLU A 98 -19.62 -3.00 -6.85
CA GLU A 98 -20.81 -2.25 -6.36
C GLU A 98 -20.56 -1.18 -5.26
N ASN A 99 -19.35 -1.05 -4.69
CA ASN A 99 -19.13 -0.27 -3.44
C ASN A 99 -18.32 1.05 -3.56
N ALA A 100 -17.72 1.37 -4.71
CA ALA A 100 -16.92 2.59 -4.87
C ALA A 100 -17.32 3.36 -6.14
N THR A 101 -17.72 4.63 -5.96
CA THR A 101 -18.02 5.52 -7.08
C THR A 101 -16.75 5.85 -7.86
N SER A 102 -16.87 6.12 -9.16
CA SER A 102 -15.72 6.56 -9.97
C SER A 102 -15.05 7.82 -9.41
N ALA A 103 -15.79 8.66 -8.66
CA ALA A 103 -15.26 9.84 -7.98
C ALA A 103 -14.26 9.49 -6.86
N ILE A 104 -14.55 8.47 -6.04
CA ILE A 104 -13.63 8.04 -4.96
C ILE A 104 -12.30 7.55 -5.54
N PHE A 105 -12.34 6.83 -6.65
CA PHE A 105 -11.13 6.40 -7.35
C PHE A 105 -10.29 7.60 -7.82
N VAL A 106 -10.92 8.59 -8.47
CA VAL A 106 -10.22 9.80 -8.93
C VAL A 106 -9.58 10.55 -7.74
N ILE A 107 -10.31 10.70 -6.63
CA ILE A 107 -9.78 11.33 -5.42
C ILE A 107 -8.53 10.59 -4.92
N ARG A 108 -8.61 9.27 -4.76
CA ARG A 108 -7.46 8.47 -4.31
C ARG A 108 -6.29 8.53 -5.26
N PHE A 109 -6.54 8.48 -6.56
CA PHE A 109 -5.50 8.58 -7.57
C PHE A 109 -4.75 9.92 -7.49
N VAL A 110 -5.49 11.03 -7.37
CA VAL A 110 -4.90 12.37 -7.17
C VAL A 110 -4.11 12.44 -5.86
N LEU A 111 -4.66 11.91 -4.76
CA LEU A 111 -3.96 11.87 -3.47
C LEU A 111 -2.69 11.01 -3.53
N CYS A 112 -2.68 9.91 -4.27
CA CYS A 112 -1.48 9.08 -4.47
C CYS A 112 -0.39 9.83 -5.26
N ILE A 113 -0.76 10.51 -6.34
CA ILE A 113 0.19 11.38 -7.09
C ILE A 113 0.76 12.44 -6.16
N PHE A 114 -0.11 13.07 -5.36
CA PHE A 114 0.29 14.09 -4.41
C PHE A 114 1.24 13.53 -3.34
N CYS A 115 0.96 12.35 -2.79
CA CYS A 115 1.88 11.64 -1.87
C CYS A 115 3.26 11.42 -2.48
N VAL A 116 3.35 10.96 -3.73
CA VAL A 116 4.65 10.73 -4.38
C VAL A 116 5.44 12.03 -4.51
N ILE A 117 4.78 13.12 -4.93
CA ILE A 117 5.42 14.44 -5.00
C ILE A 117 5.90 14.87 -3.61
N LEU A 118 5.04 14.75 -2.60
CA LEU A 118 5.35 15.15 -1.23
C LEU A 118 6.47 14.32 -0.58
N VAL A 119 6.58 13.03 -0.88
CA VAL A 119 7.73 12.20 -0.46
C VAL A 119 9.03 12.80 -1.01
N ILE A 120 9.05 13.15 -2.30
CA ILE A 120 10.23 13.71 -2.96
C ILE A 120 10.57 15.09 -2.37
N THR A 121 9.57 15.97 -2.22
CA THR A 121 9.77 17.32 -1.67
C THR A 121 10.01 17.34 -0.16
N THR A 122 9.70 16.26 0.54
CA THR A 122 10.13 16.06 1.93
C THR A 122 11.60 15.66 1.97
N LEU A 123 11.99 14.59 1.27
CA LEU A 123 13.31 13.97 1.42
C LEU A 123 14.44 14.77 0.75
N ILE A 124 14.26 15.22 -0.49
CA ILE A 124 15.33 15.89 -1.24
C ILE A 124 15.67 17.24 -0.60
N PRO A 125 14.70 18.16 -0.39
CA PRO A 125 14.92 19.38 0.37
C PRO A 125 15.48 19.16 1.78
N ALA A 126 15.09 18.11 2.51
CA ALA A 126 15.67 17.81 3.83
C ALA A 126 17.19 17.57 3.75
N VAL A 127 17.64 16.80 2.76
CA VAL A 127 19.06 16.51 2.54
C VAL A 127 19.81 17.77 2.11
N ILE A 128 19.23 18.57 1.21
CA ILE A 128 19.83 19.83 0.75
C ILE A 128 19.98 20.80 1.92
N ALA A 129 18.90 21.04 2.68
CA ALA A 129 18.93 21.88 3.86
C ALA A 129 19.99 21.40 4.86
N SER A 130 20.04 20.09 5.12
CA SER A 130 21.00 19.51 6.05
C SER A 130 22.46 19.72 5.65
N LYS A 131 22.76 19.74 4.34
CA LYS A 131 24.09 20.03 3.80
C LYS A 131 24.44 21.52 3.79
N GLN A 132 23.44 22.39 3.64
CA GLN A 132 23.62 23.84 3.61
C GLN A 132 23.65 24.47 5.01
N TYR A 133 23.20 23.73 6.02
CA TYR A 133 23.19 24.20 7.41
C TYR A 133 24.59 24.58 7.88
N ARG A 134 24.78 25.85 8.23
CA ARG A 134 26.01 26.41 8.81
C ARG A 134 25.78 27.04 10.18
N GLY A 135 24.59 26.85 10.76
CA GLY A 135 24.23 27.41 12.06
C GLY A 135 25.05 26.81 13.20
N VAL A 136 25.23 27.59 14.26
CA VAL A 136 25.95 27.20 15.48
C VAL A 136 25.02 26.52 16.50
N HIS A 137 23.72 26.69 16.31
CA HIS A 137 22.68 26.16 17.18
C HIS A 137 22.21 24.77 16.73
N SER A 138 21.33 24.18 17.52
CA SER A 138 20.71 22.90 17.15
C SER A 138 19.79 23.09 15.94
N LYS A 139 19.78 22.13 15.02
CA LYS A 139 18.82 22.04 13.89
C LYS A 139 17.34 21.97 14.28
N LYS A 140 17.02 22.02 15.58
CA LYS A 140 15.64 22.19 16.08
C LYS A 140 15.16 23.64 15.99
N PHE A 141 16.08 24.60 15.93
CA PHE A 141 15.80 26.03 15.96
C PHE A 141 16.32 26.68 14.68
N TRP A 142 15.76 26.28 13.53
CA TRP A 142 16.10 26.88 12.25
C TRP A 142 15.65 28.34 12.19
N GLU A 143 16.56 29.23 11.81
CA GLU A 143 16.30 30.65 11.63
C GLU A 143 16.39 31.05 10.15
N PRO A 144 15.67 32.09 9.70
CA PRO A 144 15.76 32.57 8.32
C PRO A 144 17.18 32.92 7.83
N ALA A 145 18.09 33.23 8.76
CA ALA A 145 19.49 33.50 8.47
C ALA A 145 20.33 32.23 8.23
N ASP A 146 19.85 31.06 8.63
CA ASP A 146 20.57 29.80 8.45
C ASP A 146 20.64 29.39 6.98
N GLY A 147 21.82 28.88 6.58
CA GLY A 147 22.03 28.30 5.26
C GLY A 147 21.06 27.14 5.01
N GLY A 148 20.26 27.23 3.95
CA GLY A 148 19.29 26.19 3.59
C GLY A 148 17.94 26.29 4.28
N TYR A 149 17.66 27.39 5.00
CA TYR A 149 16.37 27.59 5.69
C TYR A 149 15.15 27.38 4.78
N ALA A 150 15.17 27.95 3.56
CA ALA A 150 14.07 27.78 2.62
C ALA A 150 13.84 26.30 2.25
N TRP A 151 14.91 25.52 2.05
CA TRP A 151 14.81 24.09 1.78
C TRP A 151 14.27 23.31 2.98
N HIS A 152 14.64 23.71 4.20
CA HIS A 152 14.08 23.15 5.42
C HIS A 152 12.56 23.43 5.51
N VAL A 153 12.13 24.66 5.27
CA VAL A 153 10.71 25.04 5.27
C VAL A 153 9.92 24.25 4.22
N VAL A 154 10.44 24.11 3.01
CA VAL A 154 9.81 23.28 1.95
C VAL A 154 9.69 21.83 2.41
N SER A 155 10.75 21.27 2.99
CA SER A 155 10.77 19.89 3.49
C SER A 155 9.74 19.66 4.59
N THR A 156 9.78 20.47 5.65
CA THR A 156 8.89 20.31 6.80
C THR A 156 7.44 20.59 6.45
N THR A 157 7.16 21.58 5.59
CA THR A 157 5.80 21.80 5.09
C THR A 157 5.32 20.58 4.30
N SER A 158 6.16 20.03 3.42
CA SER A 158 5.84 18.82 2.65
C SER A 158 5.61 17.61 3.55
N GLU A 159 6.39 17.46 4.61
CA GLU A 159 6.28 16.36 5.57
C GLU A 159 4.92 16.36 6.28
N TRP A 160 4.49 17.51 6.81
CA TRP A 160 3.18 17.65 7.42
C TRP A 160 2.06 17.37 6.43
N MET A 161 2.15 17.95 5.23
CA MET A 161 1.17 17.69 4.17
C MET A 161 1.13 16.20 3.79
N LEU A 162 2.27 15.51 3.78
CA LEU A 162 2.35 14.08 3.48
C LEU A 162 1.61 13.25 4.54
N ALA A 163 1.85 13.55 5.82
CA ALA A 163 1.17 12.88 6.94
C ALA A 163 -0.36 13.07 6.88
N PHE A 164 -0.83 14.29 6.59
CA PHE A 164 -2.26 14.56 6.41
C PHE A 164 -2.85 13.86 5.18
N THR A 165 -2.11 13.84 4.06
CA THR A 165 -2.55 13.20 2.82
C THR A 165 -2.68 11.68 2.99
N GLN A 166 -1.69 11.02 3.61
CA GLN A 166 -1.75 9.59 3.89
C GLN A 166 -2.86 9.24 4.89
N SER A 167 -3.04 10.06 5.92
CA SER A 167 -4.16 9.89 6.86
C SER A 167 -5.51 10.02 6.14
N SER A 168 -5.65 11.01 5.26
CA SER A 168 -6.85 11.19 4.43
C SER A 168 -7.10 9.99 3.52
N LEU A 169 -6.05 9.44 2.88
CA LEU A 169 -6.13 8.22 2.08
C LEU A 169 -6.70 7.05 2.89
N VAL A 170 -6.20 6.79 4.10
CA VAL A 170 -6.76 5.76 5.00
C VAL A 170 -8.26 5.94 5.19
N LEU A 171 -8.69 7.18 5.48
CA LEU A 171 -10.11 7.48 5.69
C LEU A 171 -10.95 7.19 4.45
N THR A 172 -10.43 7.43 3.24
CA THR A 172 -11.16 7.08 2.03
C THR A 172 -11.41 5.58 1.91
N PHE A 173 -10.52 4.71 2.41
CA PHE A 173 -10.65 3.25 2.34
C PHE A 173 -11.53 2.64 3.43
N LEU A 174 -11.73 3.33 4.56
CA LEU A 174 -12.53 2.83 5.69
C LEU A 174 -13.93 2.29 5.32
N PRO A 175 -14.73 2.96 4.48
CA PRO A 175 -16.07 2.46 4.14
C PRO A 175 -16.06 1.10 3.45
N GLU A 176 -15.06 0.81 2.61
CA GLU A 176 -14.95 -0.47 1.90
C GLU A 176 -14.73 -1.63 2.87
N PHE A 177 -13.90 -1.44 3.90
CA PHE A 177 -13.65 -2.47 4.91
C PHE A 177 -14.88 -2.80 5.76
N LYS A 178 -15.79 -1.83 5.98
CA LYS A 178 -17.02 -2.06 6.74
C LYS A 178 -18.02 -2.98 6.03
N THR A 179 -17.86 -3.21 4.72
CA THR A 179 -18.75 -4.07 3.94
C THR A 179 -18.33 -5.55 3.94
N VAL A 180 -17.14 -5.87 4.48
CA VAL A 180 -16.62 -7.24 4.52
C VAL A 180 -17.03 -7.92 5.82
N THR A 181 -17.83 -8.98 5.74
CA THR A 181 -18.16 -9.84 6.88
C THR A 181 -17.43 -11.18 6.72
N ILE A 182 -16.47 -11.47 7.61
CA ILE A 182 -15.79 -12.77 7.65
C ILE A 182 -16.58 -13.68 8.60
N ARG A 183 -17.07 -14.82 8.09
CA ARG A 183 -17.70 -15.86 8.92
C ARG A 183 -16.67 -16.97 9.15
N SER A 184 -16.60 -17.50 10.37
CA SER A 184 -15.79 -18.69 10.65
C SER A 184 -16.34 -19.89 9.87
N PRO A 185 -15.47 -20.79 9.38
CA PRO A 185 -15.93 -22.03 8.78
C PRO A 185 -16.62 -22.89 9.85
N VAL A 186 -17.72 -23.55 9.48
CA VAL A 186 -18.40 -24.50 10.36
C VAL A 186 -17.59 -25.79 10.39
N LEU A 187 -16.98 -26.10 11.54
CA LEU A 187 -16.26 -27.35 11.75
C LEU A 187 -17.24 -28.44 12.14
N LYS A 188 -17.34 -29.50 11.34
CA LYS A 188 -18.00 -30.76 11.74
C LYS A 188 -16.92 -31.73 12.20
N ILE A 189 -16.88 -32.00 13.51
CA ILE A 189 -16.00 -33.03 14.07
C ILE A 189 -16.76 -34.36 14.01
N THR A 190 -16.31 -35.26 13.14
CA THR A 190 -16.78 -36.65 13.12
C THR A 190 -15.79 -37.52 13.90
N HIS A 191 -16.27 -38.60 14.54
CA HIS A 191 -15.48 -39.57 15.31
C HIS A 191 -14.93 -39.11 16.67
N VAL A 192 -15.70 -38.35 17.45
CA VAL A 192 -15.44 -38.24 18.89
C VAL A 192 -15.96 -39.51 19.56
N HIS A 193 -15.07 -40.47 19.80
CA HIS A 193 -15.38 -41.60 20.67
C HIS A 193 -15.46 -41.10 22.11
N PRO A 194 -16.55 -41.35 22.86
CA PRO A 194 -16.59 -41.02 24.28
C PRO A 194 -15.49 -41.80 24.98
N THR A 195 -14.61 -41.11 25.69
CA THR A 195 -13.68 -41.78 26.62
C THR A 195 -14.53 -42.46 27.68
N SER A 196 -14.52 -43.79 27.69
CA SER A 196 -15.08 -44.58 28.79
C SER A 196 -14.35 -44.17 30.07
N GLY A 197 -15.01 -43.39 30.91
CA GLY A 197 -14.49 -43.00 32.21
C GLY A 197 -14.24 -44.24 33.07
N THR A 198 -13.04 -44.32 33.63
CA THR A 198 -12.67 -45.21 34.75
C THR A 198 -12.88 -44.47 36.06
#